data_AF-A0A5K1AWJ9-F1
#
_entry.id   AF-A0A5K1AWJ9-F1
#
_cell.length_a   1.000
_cell.length_b   1.000
_cell.length_c   1.000
_cell.angle_alpha   90.00
_cell.angle_beta   90.00
_cell.angle_gamma   90.00
#
_symmetry.space_group_name_H-M   'P 1'
#
loop_
_entity.id
_entity.type
_entity.pdbx_description
1 polymer ?
#
loop_
_entity_poly.entity_id
_entity_poly.type
_entity_poly.pdbx_seq_one_letter_code
_entity_poly.pdbx_strand_id
1 'polypeptide(L)' 'LFVEDIARDIQKADPEWKMIFLRYFNPVGAHESGRIGEDPKGIPNNLMPYIQQVAVGRLPELNVYGVDYPTQDGSA' A
#
# COMPACT_ATOMS: atom_id res chain seq x y z
N LEU A 1 12.48 -4.62 8.53
CA LEU A 1 12.79 -6.01 8.12
C LEU A 1 12.75 -7.03 9.28
N PHE A 2 12.47 -6.62 10.52
CA PHE A 2 12.59 -7.51 11.69
C PHE A 2 11.72 -8.77 11.67
N VAL A 3 10.48 -8.69 11.16
CA VAL A 3 9.58 -9.85 11.12
C VAL A 3 10.10 -10.95 10.19
N GLU A 4 10.71 -10.57 9.06
CA GLU A 4 11.31 -11.55 8.15
C GLU A 4 12.55 -12.21 8.76
N ASP A 5 13.37 -11.45 9.49
CA ASP A 5 14.56 -11.97 10.15
C ASP A 5 14.18 -12.91 11.31
N ILE A 6 13.19 -12.54 12.12
CA ILE A 6 12.63 -13.41 13.17
C ILE A 6 12.08 -14.71 12.55
N ALA A 7 11.34 -14.60 11.44
CA ALA A 7 10.80 -15.77 10.74
C ALA A 7 11.93 -16.69 10.21
N ARG A 8 13.03 -16.13 9.70
CA ARG A 8 14.22 -16.90 9.31
C ARG A 8 14.86 -17.59 10.50
N ASP A 9 14.94 -16.92 11.64
CA ASP A 9 15.53 -17.51 12.85
C ASP A 9 14.67 -18.65 13.41
N ILE A 10 13.33 -18.52 13.36
CA ILE A 10 12.40 -19.61 13.67
C ILE A 10 12.63 -20.80 12.73
N GLN A 11 12.68 -20.57 11.41
CA GLN A 11 12.88 -21.65 10.44
C GLN A 11 14.24 -22.34 10.59
N LYS A 12 15.29 -21.61 11.00
CA LYS A 12 16.60 -22.20 11.34
C LYS A 12 16.53 -23.09 12.58
N ALA A 13 15.74 -22.69 13.59
CA ALA A 13 15.58 -23.45 14.83
C ALA A 13 14.70 -24.70 14.65
N ASP A 14 13.70 -24.62 13.77
CA ASP A 14 12.79 -25.71 13.44
C ASP A 14 12.53 -25.80 11.91
N PRO A 15 13.22 -26.72 11.20
CA PRO A 15 13.12 -26.86 9.75
C PRO A 15 11.77 -27.38 9.21
N GLU A 16 10.85 -27.85 10.07
CA GLU A 16 9.52 -28.29 9.63
C GLU A 16 8.67 -27.10 9.14
N TRP A 17 8.93 -25.90 9.67
CA TRP A 17 8.24 -24.68 9.24
C TRP A 17 8.52 -24.34 7.77
N LYS A 18 7.46 -24.05 7.02
CA LYS A 18 7.51 -23.55 5.64
C LYS A 18 6.96 -22.13 5.61
N MET A 19 7.78 -21.19 5.13
CA MET A 19 7.46 -19.77 5.11
C MET A 19 7.78 -19.18 3.74
N ILE A 20 6.94 -18.25 3.29
CA ILE A 20 7.15 -17.47 2.06
C ILE A 20 7.02 -15.99 2.40
N PHE A 21 7.94 -15.17 1.88
CA PHE A 21 7.94 -13.73 2.06
C PHE A 21 7.45 -13.06 0.79
N LEU A 22 6.23 -12.51 0.84
CA LEU A 22 5.65 -11.76 -0.27
C LEU A 22 5.70 -10.28 0.06
N ARG A 23 6.68 -9.58 -0.52
CA ARG A 23 6.83 -8.12 -0.36
C ARG A 23 5.96 -7.42 -1.40
N TYR A 24 4.80 -6.95 -0.97
CA TYR A 24 3.96 -6.11 -1.81
C TYR A 24 4.57 -4.72 -1.96
N PHE A 25 4.30 -4.09 -3.10
CA PHE A 25 4.63 -2.70 -3.35
C PHE A 25 3.42 -1.85 -2.95
N ASN A 26 2.82 -1.13 -3.90
CA ASN A 26 1.60 -0.36 -3.71
C ASN A 26 0.44 -1.10 -4.37
N PRO A 27 -0.27 -2.01 -3.66
CA PRO A 27 -1.45 -2.66 -4.21
C PRO A 27 -2.57 -1.63 -4.41
N VAL A 28 -3.17 -1.64 -5.60
CA VAL A 28 -4.23 -0.71 -6.00
C VAL A 28 -5.28 -1.43 -6.83
N GLY A 29 -6.47 -0.85 -6.95
CA GLY A 29 -7.58 -1.40 -7.72
C GLY A 29 -8.71 -1.94 -6.85
N ALA A 30 -9.59 -2.72 -7.47
CA ALA A 30 -10.79 -3.28 -6.85
C ALA A 30 -11.18 -4.57 -7.59
N HIS A 31 -12.08 -5.36 -7.00
CA HIS A 31 -12.66 -6.50 -7.70
C HIS A 31 -13.46 -6.02 -8.92
N GLU A 32 -13.32 -6.68 -10.07
CA GLU A 32 -13.92 -6.27 -11.35
C GLU A 32 -15.44 -6.05 -11.31
N SER A 33 -16.15 -6.74 -10.40
CA SER A 33 -17.58 -6.54 -10.19
C SER A 33 -17.96 -5.15 -9.66
N GLY A 34 -17.00 -4.37 -9.17
CA GLY A 34 -17.21 -3.07 -8.51
C GLY A 34 -17.82 -3.15 -7.10
N ARG A 35 -18.08 -4.35 -6.57
CA ARG A 35 -18.71 -4.57 -5.25
C ARG A 35 -17.74 -4.68 -4.08
N ILE A 36 -16.45 -4.86 -4.34
CA ILE A 36 -15.40 -5.03 -3.32
C ILE A 36 -14.21 -4.17 -3.74
N GLY A 37 -13.74 -3.32 -2.83
CA GLY A 37 -12.59 -2.44 -3.02
C GLY A 37 -12.07 -1.93 -1.69
N GLU A 38 -11.07 -1.06 -1.73
CA GLU A 38 -10.52 -0.41 -0.54
C GLU A 38 -11.54 0.59 0.04
N ASP A 39 -11.87 0.46 1.33
CA ASP A 39 -12.78 1.36 2.04
C ASP A 39 -12.16 1.79 3.39
N PRO A 40 -11.17 2.70 3.37
CA PRO A 40 -10.49 3.14 4.58
C PRO A 40 -11.42 4.03 5.42
N LYS A 41 -11.31 3.90 6.74
CA LYS A 41 -12.05 4.76 7.69
C LYS A 41 -11.34 6.11 7.83
N GLY A 42 -12.09 7.21 7.72
CA GLY A 42 -11.57 8.57 7.84
C GLY A 42 -10.90 9.07 6.56
N ILE A 43 -9.95 9.99 6.70
CA ILE A 43 -9.15 10.51 5.58
C ILE A 43 -8.12 9.43 5.21
N PRO A 44 -8.08 8.95 3.95
CA PRO A 44 -7.12 7.94 3.54
C PRO A 44 -5.68 8.45 3.64
N ASN A 45 -4.74 7.57 4.02
CA ASN A 45 -3.31 7.91 3.99
C ASN A 45 -2.65 7.54 2.65
N ASN A 46 -3.21 6.57 1.92
CA ASN A 46 -2.66 6.07 0.67
C ASN A 46 -3.19 6.88 -0.52
N LEU A 47 -2.35 7.01 -1.57
CA LEU A 47 -2.64 7.83 -2.75
C LEU A 47 -3.96 7.46 -3.44
N MET A 48 -4.14 6.19 -3.79
CA MET A 48 -5.29 5.76 -4.59
C MET A 48 -6.66 5.93 -3.92
N PRO A 49 -6.90 5.51 -2.66
CA PRO A 49 -8.17 5.76 -2.01
C PRO A 49 -8.41 7.26 -1.75
N TYR A 50 -7.35 8.05 -1.56
CA TYR A 50 -7.47 9.51 -1.45
C TYR A 50 -7.97 10.10 -2.78
N ILE A 51 -7.33 9.76 -3.91
CA ILE A 51 -7.73 10.19 -5.26
C ILE A 51 -9.19 9.78 -5.53
N GLN A 52 -9.58 8.55 -5.18
CA GLN A 52 -10.95 8.08 -5.36
C GLN A 52 -11.95 8.92 -4.55
N GLN A 53 -11.63 9.27 -3.30
CA GLN A 53 -12.49 10.14 -2.49
C GLN A 53 -12.63 11.55 -3.07
N VAL A 54 -11.57 12.10 -3.66
CA VAL A 54 -11.64 13.38 -4.40
C VAL A 54 -12.53 13.23 -5.64
N ALA A 55 -12.34 12.16 -6.42
CA ALA A 55 -13.10 11.91 -7.65
C ALA A 55 -14.62 11.76 -7.40
N VAL A 56 -15.03 11.23 -6.25
CA VAL A 56 -16.45 11.14 -5.85
C VAL A 56 -16.93 12.33 -5.00
N GLY A 57 -16.10 13.38 -4.85
CA GLY A 57 -16.46 14.63 -4.17
C GLY A 57 -16.52 14.55 -2.65
N ARG A 58 -15.95 13.51 -2.02
CA ARG A 58 -15.84 13.41 -0.55
C ARG A 58 -14.73 14.29 0.02
N LEU A 59 -13.66 14.51 -0.77
CA LEU A 59 -12.56 15.41 -0.45
C LEU A 59 -12.44 16.48 -1.55
N PRO A 60 -12.02 17.72 -1.21
CA PRO A 60 -12.00 18.81 -2.17
C PRO A 60 -10.87 18.67 -3.21
N GLU A 61 -9.68 18.23 -2.78
CA GLU A 61 -8.49 18.17 -3.62
C GLU A 61 -7.47 17.16 -3.08
N LEU A 62 -6.59 16.70 -3.97
CA LEU A 62 -5.44 15.85 -3.65
C LEU A 62 -4.25 16.71 -3.21
N ASN A 63 -3.62 16.35 -2.10
CA ASN A 63 -2.33 16.90 -1.70
C ASN A 63 -1.20 16.04 -2.29
N VAL A 64 -0.34 16.64 -3.12
CA VAL A 64 0.88 16.01 -3.66
C VAL A 64 2.04 16.32 -2.72
N TYR A 65 2.63 15.29 -2.12
CA TYR A 65 3.74 15.44 -1.18
C TYR A 65 5.08 15.41 -1.91
N GLY A 66 5.64 16.59 -2.18
CA GLY A 66 6.94 16.78 -2.82
C GLY A 66 6.86 16.94 -4.33
N VAL A 67 7.62 17.90 -4.84
CA VAL A 67 7.68 18.31 -6.25
C VAL A 67 9.11 18.48 -6.75
N ASP A 68 10.07 18.06 -5.93
CA ASP A 68 11.51 18.24 -6.09
C ASP A 68 12.29 16.93 -5.92
N TYR A 69 11.60 15.79 -5.99
CA TYR A 69 12.26 14.49 -6.03
C TYR A 69 13.04 14.31 -7.35
N PRO A 70 14.12 13.52 -7.36
CA PRO A 70 14.89 13.22 -8.57
C PRO A 70 14.17 12.20 -9.47
N THR A 71 12.93 12.50 -9.84
CA THR A 71 12.09 11.78 -10.81
C THR A 71 11.84 12.66 -12.04
N GLN A 72 11.23 12.10 -13.09
CA GLN A 72 11.05 12.82 -14.36
C GLN A 72 10.17 14.07 -14.23
N ASP A 73 9.20 14.07 -13.33
CA ASP A 73 8.24 15.16 -13.13
C ASP A 73 8.33 15.82 -11.75
N GLY A 74 9.29 15.39 -10.91
CA GLY A 74 9.51 15.91 -9.56
C GLY A 74 8.65 15.27 -8.47
N SER A 75 7.69 14.40 -8.82
CA SER A 75 6.82 13.69 -7.87
C SER A 75 7.38 12.31 -7.47
N ALA A 76 6.99 11.78 -6.30
CA ALA A 76 7.38 10.44 -5.84
C ALA A 76 6.23 9.72 -5.10
#